data_AF-A0A0D0ACR5-F1
#
_entry.id   AF-A0A0D0ACR5-F1
#
_cell.length_a   1.000
_cell.length_b   1.000
_cell.length_c   1.000
_cell.angle_alpha   90.00
_cell.angle_beta   90.00
_cell.angle_gamma   90.00
#
_symmetry.space_group_name_H-M   'P 1'
#
loop_
_entity.id
_entity.type
_entity.pdbx_description
1 polymer ?
#
loop_
_entity_poly.entity_id
_entity_poly.type
_entity_poly.pdbx_seq_one_letter_code
_entity_poly.pdbx_strand_id
1 'polypeptide(L)' 'LTKRKFLLVCNSVWGAHGLPRISGHCFRIGGTTELLLRNVPPHIVKVMGRWSSDSFLRYWRNLEHIAPL' A
#
# COMPACT_ATOMS: atom_id res chain seq x y z
N LEU A 1 13.36 10.57 -7.44
CA LEU A 1 13.24 9.32 -8.24
C LEU A 1 11.90 9.36 -8.99
N THR A 2 11.82 8.97 -10.27
CA THR A 2 10.52 8.89 -10.98
C THR A 2 9.79 7.58 -10.65
N LYS A 3 8.46 7.56 -10.74
CA LYS A 3 7.65 6.33 -10.59
C LYS A 3 8.16 5.20 -11.49
N ARG A 4 8.51 5.52 -12.74
CA ARG A 4 9.04 4.55 -13.71
C ARG A 4 10.37 3.95 -13.24
N LYS A 5 11.33 4.80 -12.85
CA LYS A 5 12.65 4.34 -12.39
C LYS A 5 12.54 3.52 -11.11
N PHE A 6 11.71 3.96 -10.16
CA PHE A 6 11.44 3.22 -8.93
C PHE A 6 10.91 1.81 -9.21
N LEU A 7 9.83 1.70 -9.98
CA LEU A 7 9.21 0.41 -10.28
C LEU A 7 10.12 -0.49 -11.11
N LEU A 8 10.95 0.07 -12.00
CA LEU A 8 11.95 -0.70 -12.74
C LEU A 8 12.97 -1.34 -11.80
N VAL A 9 13.54 -0.57 -10.87
CA VAL A 9 14.53 -1.08 -9.91
C VAL A 9 13.92 -2.18 -9.05
N CYS A 10 12.75 -1.93 -8.44
CA CYS A 10 12.12 -2.94 -7.57
C CYS A 10 11.78 -4.22 -8.33
N ASN A 11 11.14 -4.12 -9.50
CA ASN A 11 10.75 -5.30 -10.27
C ASN A 11 11.95 -6.04 -10.88
N SER A 12 13.07 -5.37 -11.14
CA SER A 12 14.31 -6.03 -11.54
C SER A 12 14.85 -6.93 -10.44
N VAL A 13 14.90 -6.43 -9.20
CA VAL A 13 15.36 -7.20 -8.04
C VAL A 13 14.39 -8.35 -7.75
N TRP A 14 13.10 -8.04 -7.64
CA TRP A 14 12.08 -9.05 -7.33
C TRP A 14 11.97 -10.14 -8.40
N GLY A 15 12.04 -9.76 -9.68
CA GLY A 15 12.03 -10.71 -10.79
C GLY A 15 13.22 -11.68 -10.75
N ALA A 16 14.41 -11.21 -10.35
CA ALA A 16 15.58 -12.07 -10.17
C ALA A 16 15.40 -13.12 -9.06
N HIS A 17 14.50 -12.87 -8.12
CA HIS A 17 14.12 -13.80 -7.04
C HIS A 17 12.83 -14.58 -7.32
N GLY A 18 12.30 -14.55 -8.55
CA GLY A 18 11.08 -15.27 -8.91
C GLY A 18 9.80 -14.68 -8.31
N LEU A 19 9.85 -13.45 -7.77
CA LEU A 19 8.68 -12.77 -7.22
C LEU A 19 7.85 -12.13 -8.34
N PRO A 20 6.51 -12.07 -8.18
CA PRO A 20 5.63 -11.51 -9.20
C PRO A 20 5.87 -10.02 -9.40
N ARG A 21 5.55 -9.54 -10.61
CA ARG A 21 5.64 -8.13 -10.94
C ARG A 21 4.64 -7.31 -10.15
N ILE A 22 5.13 -6.26 -9.49
CA ILE A 22 4.34 -5.36 -8.65
C ILE A 22 4.12 -4.03 -9.38
N SER A 23 2.86 -3.57 -9.38
CA SER A 23 2.49 -2.27 -9.91
C SER A 23 2.55 -1.18 -8.84
N GLY A 24 2.58 0.09 -9.25
CA GLY A 24 2.47 1.22 -8.30
C GLY A 24 1.17 1.19 -7.48
N HIS A 25 0.10 0.58 -8.00
CA HIS A 25 -1.15 0.44 -7.27
C HIS A 25 -1.02 -0.50 -6.07
N CYS A 26 -0.22 -1.57 -6.19
CA CYS A 26 0.06 -2.50 -5.10
C CYS A 26 0.69 -1.80 -3.89
N PHE A 27 1.55 -0.80 -4.11
CA PHE A 27 2.12 0.00 -3.02
C PHE A 27 1.07 0.83 -2.28
N ARG A 28 0.01 1.30 -2.95
CA ARG A 28 -1.08 2.01 -2.25
C ARG A 28 -1.84 1.05 -1.33
N ILE A 29 -2.12 -0.16 -1.81
CA ILE A 29 -2.80 -1.19 -1.03
C ILE A 29 -1.95 -1.63 0.15
N GLY A 30 -0.71 -2.06 -0.13
CA GLY A 30 0.23 -2.53 0.88
C GLY A 30 0.60 -1.45 1.89
N GLY A 31 0.87 -0.23 1.43
CA GLY A 31 1.15 0.90 2.32
C GLY A 31 -0.03 1.27 3.21
N THR A 32 -1.26 1.27 2.69
CA THR A 32 -2.46 1.49 3.51
C THR A 32 -2.58 0.40 4.58
N THR A 33 -2.44 -0.86 4.18
CA THR A 33 -2.52 -2.01 5.10
C THR A 33 -1.46 -1.93 6.19
N GLU A 34 -0.20 -1.68 5.82
CA GLU A 34 0.92 -1.59 6.76
C GLU A 34 0.74 -0.47 7.79
N LEU A 35 0.29 0.71 7.35
CA LEU A 35 0.06 1.83 8.26
C LEU A 35 -1.05 1.54 9.26
N LEU A 36 -2.15 0.91 8.79
CA LEU A 36 -3.26 0.53 9.65
C LEU A 36 -2.86 -0.55 10.66
N LEU A 37 -2.08 -1.55 10.25
CA LEU A 37 -1.53 -2.58 11.15
C LEU A 37 -0.58 -1.99 12.20
N ARG A 38 0.04 -0.85 11.93
CA ARG A 38 0.85 -0.09 12.90
C ARG A 38 0.03 0.89 13.74
N ASN A 39 -1.29 0.72 13.80
CA ASN A 39 -2.22 1.57 14.54
C ASN A 39 -2.20 3.05 14.11
N VAL A 40 -1.79 3.36 12.88
CA VAL A 40 -1.92 4.73 12.37
C VAL A 40 -3.41 4.99 12.15
N PRO A 41 -4.00 6.07 12.72
CA PRO A 41 -5.42 6.31 12.62
C PRO A 41 -5.90 6.40 11.16
N PRO A 42 -7.06 5.82 10.80
CA PRO A 42 -7.60 5.83 9.45
C PRO A 42 -7.61 7.20 8.75
N HIS A 43 -7.96 8.26 9.48
CA HIS A 43 -8.00 9.62 8.94
C HIS A 43 -6.61 10.15 8.59
N ILE A 44 -5.57 9.76 9.33
CA ILE A 44 -4.17 10.11 9.02
C ILE A 44 -3.71 9.33 7.79
N VAL A 45 -4.04 8.03 7.68
CA VAL A 45 -3.76 7.23 6.47
C VAL A 45 -4.43 7.85 5.23
N LYS A 46 -5.68 8.29 5.36
CA LYS A 46 -6.42 9.01 4.31
C LYS A 46 -5.70 10.27 3.84
N VAL A 47 -5.21 11.08 4.78
CA VAL A 47 -4.43 12.30 4.49
C VAL A 47 -3.10 11.97 3.81
N MET A 48 -2.35 11.00 4.33
CA MET A 48 -1.04 10.61 3.78
C MET A 48 -1.11 10.11 2.34
N GLY A 49 -2.12 9.32 1.99
CA GLY A 49 -2.32 8.88 0.62
C GLY A 49 -3.15 9.83 -0.25
N ARG A 50 -3.41 11.06 0.25
CA ARG A 50 -4.02 12.18 -0.46
C ARG A 50 -5.39 11.83 -1.04
N TRP A 51 -6.18 11.08 -0.30
CA TRP A 51 -7.55 10.74 -0.68
C TRP A 51 -8.52 11.82 -0.22
N SER A 52 -9.27 12.39 -1.16
CA SER A 52 -10.38 13.30 -0.84
C SER A 52 -11.63 12.56 -0.33
N SER A 53 -11.84 11.32 -0.79
CA SER A 53 -12.99 10.48 -0.46
C SER A 53 -12.60 9.24 0.34
N ASP A 54 -13.61 8.48 0.79
CA ASP A 54 -13.41 7.21 1.50
C ASP A 54 -13.07 6.04 0.57
N SER A 55 -12.69 6.31 -0.69
CA SER A 55 -12.21 5.31 -1.63
C SER A 55 -10.99 4.52 -1.12
N PHE A 56 -10.23 5.05 -0.15
CA PHE A 56 -9.12 4.35 0.48
C PHE A 56 -9.55 3.15 1.33
N LEU A 57 -10.80 3.09 1.80
CA LEU A 57 -11.34 1.96 2.55
C LEU A 57 -11.27 0.65 1.74
N ARG A 58 -11.36 0.74 0.41
CA ARG A 58 -11.20 -0.41 -0.50
C ARG A 58 -9.80 -1.04 -0.47
N TYR A 59 -8.82 -0.35 0.12
CA TYR A 59 -7.45 -0.82 0.24
C TYR A 59 -7.14 -1.50 1.57
N TRP A 60 -8.13 -1.61 2.47
CA TRP A 60 -7.96 -2.29 3.75
C TRP A 60 -7.93 -3.80 3.51
N ARG A 61 -6.83 -4.43 3.90
CA ARG A 61 -6.64 -5.88 3.88
C ARG A 61 -6.39 -6.34 5.31
N ASN A 62 -6.80 -7.56 5.66
CA ASN A 62 -6.69 -8.11 7.03
C ASN A 62 -7.53 -7.34 8.07
N LEU A 63 -8.84 -7.15 7.79
CA LEU A 63 -9.75 -6.41 8.66
C LEU A 63 -9.76 -6.92 10.11
N GLU A 64 -9.67 -8.24 10.31
CA GLU A 64 -9.61 -8.88 11.64
C GLU A 64 -8.48 -8.32 12.53
N HIS A 65 -7.39 -7.83 11.94
CA HIS A 65 -6.27 -7.25 12.68
C HIS A 65 -6.34 -5.72 12.76
N ILE A 66 -6.99 -5.08 11.78
CA ILE A 66 -7.10 -3.62 11.69
C ILE A 66 -8.25 -3.08 12.56
N ALA A 67 -9.36 -3.82 12.62
CA ALA A 67 -10.56 -3.46 13.34
C ALA A 67 -11.20 -4.73 13.92
N PRO A 68 -10.56 -5.36 14.93
CA PRO A 68 -11.14 -6.51 15.62
C PRO A 68 -12.48 -6.11 16.25
N LEU A 69 -13.45 -7.03 16.16
CA LEU A 69 -14.81 -6.88 16.72
C LEU A 69 -14.80 -6.83 18.26
#